data_AF-A0A954WET5-F1
#
_entry.id   AF-A0A954WET5-F1
#
_cell.length_a   1.000
_cell.length_b   1.000
_cell.length_c   1.000
_cell.angle_alpha   90.00
_cell.angle_beta   90.00
_cell.angle_gamma   90.00
#
_symmetry.space_group_name_H-M   'P 1'
#
loop_
_entity.id
_entity.type
_entity.pdbx_description
1 polymer ?
#
loop_
_entity_poly.entity_id
_entity_poly.type
_entity_poly.pdbx_seq_one_letter_code
_entity_poly.pdbx_strand_id
1 'polypeptide(L)'
;MRERDALSDLIGGSQIAAGDVRDFAVEAQMPIPNAKRAFVAIEKVRDYLLNLEHPDGGAKANWFRSLGYTQEHSQLLSDHLLSIASDCDDFDTETTPFGIK
;
A
#
# COMPACT_ATOMS: atom_id res chain seq x y z
N MET A 1 -65.70 3.80 25.09
CA MET A 1 -65.98 3.03 23.86
C MET A 1 -64.67 3.02 23.09
N ARG A 2 -63.82 1.98 23.23
CA ARG A 2 -63.81 0.74 22.41
C ARG A 2 -63.69 1.11 20.93
N GLU A 3 -62.70 0.72 20.14
CA GLU A 3 -61.74 -0.40 20.11
C GLU A 3 -60.54 0.10 19.24
N ARG A 4 -59.26 -0.06 19.62
CA ARG A 4 -58.42 -1.25 19.40
C ARG A 4 -58.58 -1.83 17.98
N ASP A 5 -57.56 -1.69 17.14
CA ASP A 5 -56.61 -2.78 16.91
C ASP A 5 -55.76 -2.57 15.65
N ALA A 6 -54.47 -2.90 15.81
CA ALA A 6 -53.52 -3.38 14.82
C ALA A 6 -53.40 -2.54 13.53
N LEU A 7 -52.29 -1.83 13.30
CA LEU A 7 -51.09 -2.42 12.67
C LEU A 7 -49.91 -1.42 12.72
N SER A 8 -49.37 -1.11 13.90
CA SER A 8 -48.09 -0.38 13.98
C SER A 8 -47.09 -0.98 14.99
N ASP A 9 -47.50 -2.02 15.71
CA ASP A 9 -46.61 -2.83 16.55
C ASP A 9 -46.02 -3.99 15.74
N LEU A 10 -44.99 -3.67 14.94
CA LEU A 10 -43.94 -4.65 14.64
C LEU A 10 -42.57 -3.95 14.49
N ILE A 11 -42.23 -3.11 15.45
CA ILE A 11 -40.82 -2.89 15.80
C ILE A 11 -40.67 -3.37 17.25
N GLY A 12 -40.73 -4.69 17.40
CA GLY A 12 -40.33 -5.33 18.64
C GLY A 12 -38.88 -4.97 18.92
N GLY A 13 -38.66 -4.38 20.09
CA GLY A 13 -37.32 -4.23 20.63
C GLY A 13 -36.62 -5.58 20.66
N SER A 14 -35.55 -5.70 19.88
CA SER A 14 -34.44 -6.55 20.25
C SER A 14 -33.25 -5.63 20.42
N GLN A 15 -32.89 -5.45 21.68
CA GLN A 15 -31.70 -4.77 22.15
C GLN A 15 -30.49 -5.51 21.60
N ILE A 16 -30.00 -5.13 20.42
CA ILE A 16 -28.63 -5.44 20.03
C ILE A 16 -27.72 -4.57 20.90
N ALA A 17 -26.81 -5.24 21.57
CA ALA A 17 -25.91 -4.70 22.58
C ALA A 17 -25.20 -3.41 22.14
N ALA A 18 -24.92 -2.55 23.12
CA ALA A 18 -23.85 -1.57 23.03
C ALA A 18 -22.54 -2.31 22.76
N GLY A 19 -22.18 -2.43 21.49
CA GLY A 19 -21.03 -3.16 21.00
C GLY A 19 -20.65 -2.60 19.65
N ASP A 20 -19.81 -1.56 19.70
CA ASP A 20 -18.68 -1.41 18.80
C ASP A 20 -18.98 -1.41 17.29
N VAL A 21 -19.65 -0.34 16.84
CA VAL A 21 -19.75 0.00 15.40
C VAL A 21 -19.01 1.32 15.09
N ARG A 22 -18.00 1.63 15.90
CA ARG A 22 -16.98 2.63 15.61
C ARG A 22 -15.74 1.79 15.37
N ASP A 23 -15.24 1.62 14.15
CA ASP A 23 -14.03 2.33 13.73
C ASP A 23 -13.57 1.83 12.33
N PHE A 24 -14.35 2.04 11.26
CA PHE A 24 -13.89 1.72 9.89
C PHE A 24 -13.72 2.96 8.99
N ALA A 25 -13.73 4.16 9.56
CA ALA A 25 -13.70 5.40 8.80
C ALA A 25 -12.74 6.46 9.36
N VAL A 26 -11.65 6.05 10.03
CA VAL A 26 -10.48 6.91 10.30
C VAL A 26 -9.18 6.09 10.15
N GLU A 27 -9.01 5.37 9.05
CA GLU A 27 -7.66 4.95 8.65
C GLU A 27 -7.07 6.09 7.82
N ALA A 28 -6.58 7.11 8.52
CA ALA A 28 -5.70 8.10 7.92
C ALA A 28 -4.50 7.34 7.35
N GLN A 29 -4.52 7.10 6.04
CA GLN A 29 -3.41 6.88 5.13
C GLN A 29 -2.06 6.73 5.86
N MET A 30 -1.82 5.55 6.44
CA MET A 30 -0.56 5.31 7.13
C MET A 30 0.55 5.23 6.07
N PRO A 31 1.79 5.66 6.36
CA PRO A 31 2.90 5.39 5.44
C PRO A 31 3.06 3.88 5.23
N ILE A 32 3.74 3.50 4.14
CA ILE A 32 4.09 2.11 3.85
C ILE A 32 4.56 1.39 5.14
N PRO A 33 3.98 0.22 5.49
CA PRO A 33 4.35 -0.49 6.71
C PRO A 33 5.86 -0.77 6.77
N ASN A 34 6.48 -0.49 7.91
CA ASN A 34 7.92 -0.63 8.12
C ASN A 34 8.81 0.26 7.22
N ALA A 35 8.29 1.34 6.62
CA ALA A 35 9.06 2.29 5.80
C ALA A 35 10.42 2.70 6.39
N LYS A 36 10.49 2.97 7.70
CA LYS A 36 11.73 3.35 8.41
C LYS A 36 12.82 2.27 8.41
N ARG A 37 12.46 1.03 8.09
CA ARG A 37 13.38 -0.12 7.98
C ARG A 37 13.66 -0.48 6.51
N ALA A 38 13.18 0.32 5.55
CA ALA A 38 13.45 0.10 4.14
C ALA A 38 14.95 0.10 3.88
N PHE A 39 15.37 -0.80 2.99
CA PHE A 39 16.76 -0.96 2.61
C PHE A 39 16.82 -1.18 1.10
N VAL A 40 17.69 -0.44 0.44
CA VAL A 40 17.96 -0.58 -0.99
C VAL A 40 19.35 -1.17 -1.16
N ALA A 41 19.42 -2.38 -1.72
CA ALA A 41 20.67 -3.03 -2.07
C ALA A 41 21.27 -2.35 -3.32
N ILE A 42 22.38 -1.63 -3.14
CA ILE A 42 22.98 -0.83 -4.21
C ILE A 42 23.42 -1.67 -5.41
N GLU A 43 23.87 -2.91 -5.16
CA GLU A 43 24.20 -3.88 -6.20
C GLU A 43 22.99 -4.25 -7.06
N LYS A 44 21.79 -4.36 -6.47
CA LYS A 44 20.56 -4.59 -7.25
C LYS A 44 20.15 -3.37 -8.05
N VAL A 45 20.43 -2.17 -7.55
CA VAL A 45 20.16 -0.95 -8.31
C VAL A 45 21.10 -0.85 -9.51
N ARG A 46 22.41 -0.96 -9.27
CA ARG A 46 23.45 -0.81 -10.30
C ARG A 46 23.47 -1.98 -11.29
N ASP A 47 23.58 -3.20 -10.80
CA ASP A 47 23.91 -4.38 -11.63
C ASP A 47 22.68 -5.06 -12.24
N TYR A 48 21.48 -4.77 -11.72
CA TYR A 48 20.21 -5.33 -12.20
C TYR A 48 19.26 -4.25 -12.75
N LEU A 49 18.81 -3.29 -11.92
CA LEU A 49 17.78 -2.32 -12.31
C LEU A 49 18.24 -1.31 -13.37
N LEU A 50 19.49 -0.86 -13.29
CA LEU A 50 20.07 0.15 -14.20
C LEU A 50 21.00 -0.47 -15.25
N ASN A 51 21.17 -1.79 -15.24
CA ASN A 51 22.02 -2.48 -16.19
C ASN A 51 21.29 -2.85 -17.48
N LEU A 52 21.63 -2.14 -18.57
CA LEU A 52 21.07 -2.36 -19.90
C LEU A 52 21.42 -3.74 -20.48
N GLU A 53 22.55 -4.32 -20.08
CA GLU A 53 23.01 -5.62 -20.56
C GLU A 53 22.47 -6.79 -19.71
N HIS A 54 21.73 -6.50 -18.63
CA HIS A 54 21.20 -7.56 -17.77
C HIS A 54 20.10 -8.34 -18.51
N PRO A 55 20.19 -9.69 -18.61
CA PRO A 55 19.25 -10.49 -19.40
C PRO A 55 17.79 -10.29 -18.99
N ASP A 56 17.52 -10.22 -17.67
CA ASP A 56 16.17 -10.00 -17.13
C ASP A 56 15.86 -8.53 -16.80
N GLY A 57 16.90 -7.68 -16.75
CA GLY A 57 16.85 -6.34 -16.16
C GLY A 57 16.88 -5.22 -17.19
N GLY A 58 17.38 -5.49 -18.40
CA GLY A 58 17.62 -4.49 -19.43
C GLY A 58 16.37 -3.70 -19.84
N ALA A 59 15.19 -4.33 -19.86
CA ALA A 59 13.94 -3.63 -20.11
C ALA A 59 13.62 -2.57 -19.03
N LYS A 60 13.92 -2.88 -17.75
CA LYS A 60 13.76 -1.94 -16.64
C LYS A 60 14.79 -0.82 -16.74
N ALA A 61 16.04 -1.17 -17.04
CA ALA A 61 17.11 -0.19 -17.22
C ALA A 61 16.79 0.82 -18.33
N ASN A 62 16.20 0.39 -19.45
CA ASN A 62 15.76 1.31 -20.50
C ASN A 62 14.68 2.29 -20.01
N TRP A 63 13.73 1.83 -19.21
CA TRP A 63 12.70 2.69 -18.62
C TRP A 63 13.29 3.68 -17.62
N PHE A 64 14.13 3.23 -16.69
CA PHE A 64 14.78 4.13 -15.73
C PHE A 64 15.69 5.15 -16.41
N ARG A 65 16.35 4.77 -17.52
CA ARG A 65 17.16 5.67 -18.32
C ARG A 65 16.34 6.76 -18.99
N SER A 66 15.10 6.50 -19.40
CA SER A 66 14.21 7.53 -19.95
C SER A 66 13.82 8.58 -18.89
N LEU A 67 13.89 8.22 -17.61
CA LEU A 67 13.71 9.12 -16.47
C LEU A 67 15.01 9.79 -16.01
N GLY A 68 16.15 9.50 -16.66
CA GLY A 68 17.45 10.10 -16.35
C GLY A 68 18.34 9.33 -15.36
N TYR A 69 17.94 8.13 -14.92
CA TYR A 69 18.78 7.30 -14.06
C TYR A 69 19.75 6.44 -14.88
N THR A 70 21.00 6.36 -14.43
CA THR A 70 22.06 5.55 -15.06
C THR A 70 22.84 4.78 -14.00
N GLN A 71 23.59 3.75 -14.41
CA GLN A 71 24.40 2.95 -13.48
C GLN A 71 25.37 3.82 -12.67
N GLU A 72 25.97 4.83 -13.31
CA GLU A 72 26.90 5.78 -12.70
C GLU A 72 26.26 6.57 -11.56
N HIS A 73 24.95 6.83 -11.66
CA HIS A 73 24.16 7.54 -10.65
C HIS A 73 23.20 6.62 -9.89
N SER A 74 23.57 5.35 -9.71
CA SER A 74 22.76 4.35 -8.99
C SER A 74 22.39 4.79 -7.57
N GLN A 75 23.24 5.56 -6.89
CA GLN A 75 22.94 6.11 -5.57
C GLN A 75 21.73 7.07 -5.59
N LEU A 76 21.58 7.88 -6.66
CA LEU A 76 20.46 8.82 -6.78
C LEU A 76 19.12 8.09 -6.80
N LEU A 77 19.02 7.00 -7.58
CA LEU A 77 17.82 6.18 -7.60
C LEU A 77 17.56 5.52 -6.24
N SER A 78 18.61 5.02 -5.58
CA SER A 78 18.50 4.45 -4.24
C SER A 78 17.90 5.44 -3.24
N ASP A 79 18.40 6.67 -3.23
CA ASP A 79 17.94 7.71 -2.30
C ASP A 79 16.48 8.10 -2.60
N HIS A 80 16.11 8.21 -3.87
CA HIS A 80 14.74 8.49 -4.28
C HIS A 80 13.78 7.34 -3.90
N LEU A 81 14.18 6.07 -4.04
CA LEU A 81 13.38 4.93 -3.61
C LEU A 81 13.14 4.95 -2.09
N LEU A 82 14.15 5.33 -1.30
CA LEU A 82 14.00 5.44 0.15
C LEU A 82 13.11 6.63 0.57
N SER A 83 13.19 7.75 -0.13
CA SER A 83 12.27 8.89 0.09
C SER A 83 10.84 8.47 -0.24
N ILE A 84 10.60 7.84 -1.40
CA ILE A 84 9.27 7.31 -1.75
C ILE A 84 8.77 6.36 -0.67
N ALA A 85 9.60 5.40 -0.22
CA ALA A 85 9.20 4.48 0.84
C ALA A 85 8.80 5.18 2.15
N SER A 86 9.45 6.30 2.48
CA SER A 86 9.22 7.05 3.72
C SER A 86 8.04 8.00 3.66
N ASP A 87 7.80 8.59 2.49
CA ASP A 87 6.88 9.70 2.29
C ASP A 87 5.57 9.27 1.61
N CYS A 88 5.52 8.06 1.04
CA CYS A 88 4.33 7.55 0.35
C CYS A 88 3.26 7.10 1.34
N ASP A 89 2.10 7.71 1.22
CA ASP A 89 0.88 7.44 1.98
C ASP A 89 -0.10 6.58 1.15
N ASP A 90 -0.11 6.73 -0.18
CA ASP A 90 -0.90 5.90 -1.10
C ASP A 90 -0.17 4.62 -1.54
N PHE A 91 -0.55 3.48 -0.99
CA PHE A 91 -0.02 2.16 -1.35
C PHE A 91 -1.12 1.10 -1.31
N ASP A 92 -0.91 0.01 -2.06
CA ASP A 92 -1.77 -1.16 -2.07
C ASP A 92 -0.96 -2.40 -1.67
N THR A 93 -1.65 -3.44 -1.20
CA THR A 93 -1.04 -4.73 -0.84
C THR A 93 -1.77 -5.88 -1.50
N GLU A 94 -1.05 -6.79 -2.13
CA GLU A 94 -1.61 -7.97 -2.78
C GLU A 94 -1.29 -9.23 -1.97
N THR A 95 -2.32 -9.98 -1.58
CA THR A 95 -2.11 -11.29 -0.96
C THR A 95 -1.92 -12.35 -2.05
N THR A 96 -0.72 -12.93 -2.11
CA THR A 96 -0.39 -14.02 -3.04
C THR A 96 -0.12 -15.32 -2.28
N PRO A 97 -0.11 -16.49 -2.96
CA PRO A 97 0.26 -17.76 -2.33
C PRO A 97 1.67 -17.77 -1.69
N PHE A 98 2.54 -16.83 -2.08
CA PHE A 98 3.90 -16.69 -1.57
C PHE A 98 4.05 -15.63 -0.47
N GLY A 99 2.94 -15.00 -0.04
CA GLY A 99 2.92 -13.92 0.95
C GLY A 99 2.27 -12.64 0.42
N ILE A 100 2.33 -11.59 1.24
CA ILE A 100 1.83 -10.25 0.91
C ILE A 100 2.91 -9.52 0.09
N LYS A 101 2.51 -8.93 -1.04
CA LYS A 101 3.35 -8.11 -1.92
C LYS A 101 2.91 -6.66 -1.90
#